data_AF-A0A7V1K430-F1
#
_entry.id   AF-A0A7V1K430-F1
#
_cell.length_a   1.000
_cell.length_b   1.000
_cell.length_c   1.000
_cell.angle_alpha   90.00
_cell.angle_beta   90.00
_cell.angle_gamma   90.00
#
_symmetry.space_group_name_H-M   'P 1'
#
loop_
_entity.id
_entity.type
_entity.pdbx_description
1 polymer ?
#
loop_
_entity_poly.entity_id
_entity_poly.type
_entity_poly.pdbx_seq_one_letter_code
_entity_poly.pdbx_strand_id
1 'polypeptide(L)'
;MTNFTKLQENSNIQELIKSTFDTDLAIGGSWGYTKEKATIIKALPQGMTLPQLEHMVTSIRAHLEMNITQEQKNRYGGINANEKAREENRSKEAVFNKVTYEITAMKEDFYNAFIKEYKEGYGKEEFDMNDHFKRRKETALTREVVHYFEVSTAQ
;
A
#
# COMPACT_ATOMS: atom_id res chain seq x y z
N MET A 1 5.61 17.08 6.54
CA MET A 1 5.29 15.66 6.27
C MET A 1 3.87 15.41 6.75
N THR A 2 3.01 14.85 5.91
CA THR A 2 1.65 14.45 6.32
C THR A 2 1.76 13.17 7.15
N ASN A 3 1.43 13.25 8.43
CA ASN A 3 1.43 12.10 9.31
C ASN A 3 0.06 11.43 9.24
N PHE A 4 0.03 10.15 8.85
CA PHE A 4 -1.16 9.32 8.90
C PHE A 4 -1.15 8.51 10.18
N THR A 5 -2.30 8.43 10.83
CA THR A 5 -2.46 7.62 12.04
C THR A 5 -2.18 6.17 11.70
N LYS A 6 -1.28 5.54 12.46
CA LYS A 6 -1.06 4.09 12.36
C LYS A 6 -2.39 3.38 12.63
N LEU A 7 -2.71 2.39 11.81
CA LEU A 7 -3.84 1.51 12.01
C LEU A 7 -3.78 0.90 13.40
N GLN A 8 -4.94 0.80 14.06
CA GLN A 8 -5.01 0.16 15.35
C GLN A 8 -4.50 -1.28 15.26
N GLU A 9 -3.87 -1.70 16.34
CA GLU A 9 -3.43 -3.08 16.54
C GLU A 9 -4.67 -3.93 16.80
N ASN A 10 -5.42 -4.18 15.73
CA ASN A 10 -6.49 -5.15 15.77
C ASN A 10 -5.86 -6.53 15.71
N SER A 11 -6.33 -7.44 16.57
CA SER A 11 -5.80 -8.79 16.70
C SER A 11 -6.05 -9.65 15.45
N ASN A 12 -6.87 -9.20 14.50
CA ASN A 12 -7.18 -9.94 13.28
C ASN A 12 -7.13 -9.07 12.01
N ILE A 13 -5.93 -8.77 11.51
CA ILE A 13 -5.75 -8.05 10.23
C ILE A 13 -6.35 -8.81 9.04
N GLN A 14 -6.39 -10.14 9.08
CA GLN A 14 -6.97 -10.97 8.02
C GLN A 14 -8.47 -10.69 7.86
N GLU A 15 -9.21 -10.66 8.98
CA GLU A 15 -10.65 -10.37 8.96
C GLU A 15 -10.95 -8.92 8.55
N LEU A 16 -10.12 -7.95 8.94
CA LEU A 16 -10.28 -6.58 8.45
C LEU A 16 -10.09 -6.51 6.93
N ILE A 17 -9.07 -7.18 6.40
CA ILE A 17 -8.81 -7.20 4.96
C ILE A 17 -9.96 -7.89 4.22
N LYS A 18 -10.43 -9.03 4.73
CA LYS A 18 -11.57 -9.75 4.14
C LYS A 18 -12.85 -8.91 4.15
N SER A 19 -13.20 -8.29 5.26
CA SER A 19 -14.42 -7.49 5.37
C SER A 19 -14.37 -6.18 4.57
N THR A 20 -13.19 -5.60 4.39
CA THR A 20 -13.03 -4.30 3.72
C THR A 20 -12.78 -4.43 2.22
N PHE A 21 -12.06 -5.46 1.79
CA PHE A 21 -11.58 -5.64 0.42
C PHE A 21 -12.05 -6.95 -0.24
N ASP A 22 -12.90 -7.73 0.44
CA ASP A 22 -13.37 -9.06 -0.01
C ASP A 22 -12.23 -9.99 -0.45
N THR A 23 -11.08 -9.88 0.24
CA THR A 23 -9.86 -10.62 -0.09
C THR A 23 -9.48 -11.52 1.08
N ASP A 24 -9.49 -12.84 0.87
CA ASP A 24 -9.09 -13.81 1.89
C ASP A 24 -7.61 -14.16 1.75
N LEU A 25 -6.79 -13.64 2.66
CA LEU A 25 -5.34 -13.84 2.67
C LEU A 25 -4.94 -14.71 3.86
N ALA A 26 -4.13 -15.73 3.62
CA ALA A 26 -3.55 -16.55 4.67
C ALA A 26 -2.41 -15.80 5.39
N ILE A 27 -2.78 -14.81 6.21
CA ILE A 27 -1.85 -13.95 6.96
C ILE A 27 -2.23 -13.89 8.45
N GLY A 28 -1.33 -13.34 9.26
CA GLY A 28 -1.54 -13.08 10.68
C GLY A 28 -0.62 -11.99 11.20
N GLY A 29 -0.45 -11.92 12.52
CA GLY A 29 0.37 -10.88 13.16
C GLY A 29 -0.27 -9.50 13.06
N SER A 30 0.56 -8.49 12.79
CA SER A 30 0.19 -7.07 12.80
C SER A 30 0.49 -6.37 11.46
N TRP A 31 0.29 -5.06 11.39
CA TRP A 31 0.50 -4.22 10.19
C TRP A 31 1.97 -3.93 9.82
N GLY A 32 2.94 -4.62 10.39
CA GLY A 32 4.34 -4.57 9.97
C GLY A 32 5.08 -3.26 10.28
N TYR A 33 4.61 -2.46 11.24
CA TYR A 33 5.27 -1.19 11.59
C TYR A 33 6.67 -1.37 12.20
N THR A 34 6.88 -2.49 12.90
CA THR A 34 8.16 -2.90 13.49
C THR A 34 8.33 -4.40 13.33
N LYS A 35 9.53 -4.93 13.61
CA LYS A 35 9.81 -6.36 13.52
C LYS A 35 8.92 -7.20 14.46
N GLU A 36 8.68 -6.73 15.67
CA GLU A 36 7.84 -7.39 16.70
C GLU A 36 6.35 -7.35 16.31
N LYS A 37 5.99 -6.41 15.44
CA LYS A 37 4.63 -6.23 14.91
C LYS A 37 4.59 -6.58 13.42
N ALA A 38 5.39 -7.54 12.99
CA ALA A 38 5.44 -8.00 11.62
C ALA A 38 4.09 -8.55 11.14
N THR A 39 3.83 -8.43 9.84
CA THR A 39 2.80 -9.22 9.19
C THR A 39 3.33 -10.63 8.97
N ILE A 40 2.63 -11.63 9.47
CA ILE A 40 3.03 -13.03 9.32
C ILE A 40 2.37 -13.58 8.06
N ILE A 41 3.17 -14.04 7.10
CA ILE A 41 2.68 -14.69 5.88
C ILE A 41 2.59 -16.19 6.13
N LYS A 42 1.36 -16.71 6.29
CA LYS A 42 1.13 -18.12 6.63
C LYS A 42 1.17 -19.01 5.38
N ALA A 43 0.63 -18.54 4.26
CA ALA A 43 0.68 -19.24 2.98
C ALA A 43 0.54 -18.26 1.80
N LEU A 44 1.07 -18.66 0.64
CA LEU A 44 0.90 -17.91 -0.61
C LEU A 44 -0.39 -18.35 -1.32
N PRO A 45 -1.22 -17.41 -1.81
CA PRO A 45 -2.29 -17.73 -2.75
C PRO A 45 -1.75 -18.41 -4.01
N GLN A 46 -2.56 -19.27 -4.64
CA GLN A 46 -2.16 -19.97 -5.85
C GLN A 46 -1.78 -18.98 -6.97
N GLY A 47 -0.59 -19.16 -7.55
CA GLY A 47 -0.09 -18.31 -8.64
C GLY A 47 0.47 -16.96 -8.22
N MET A 48 0.53 -16.66 -6.92
CA MET A 48 1.09 -15.41 -6.38
C MET A 48 2.48 -15.66 -5.78
N THR A 49 3.44 -14.77 -6.10
CA THR A 49 4.77 -14.79 -5.48
C THR A 49 4.77 -14.07 -4.14
N LEU A 50 5.73 -14.37 -3.27
CA LEU A 50 5.88 -13.68 -1.98
C LEU A 50 5.97 -12.14 -2.13
N PRO A 51 6.81 -11.57 -3.02
CA PRO A 51 6.84 -10.12 -3.23
C PRO A 51 5.51 -9.52 -3.68
N GLN A 52 4.72 -10.25 -4.48
CA GLN A 52 3.39 -9.79 -4.90
C GLN A 52 2.41 -9.71 -3.72
N LEU A 53 2.43 -10.71 -2.83
CA LEU A 53 1.61 -10.69 -1.62
C LEU A 53 2.03 -9.57 -0.67
N GLU A 54 3.33 -9.39 -0.44
CA GLU A 54 3.88 -8.31 0.40
C GLU A 54 3.52 -6.92 -0.13
N HIS A 55 3.62 -6.73 -1.45
CA HIS A 55 3.19 -5.50 -2.13
C HIS A 55 1.70 -5.23 -1.94
N MET A 56 0.86 -6.27 -2.12
CA MET A 56 -0.59 -6.17 -1.93
C MET A 56 -0.94 -5.78 -0.49
N VAL A 57 -0.34 -6.44 0.51
CA VAL A 57 -0.57 -6.11 1.93
C VAL A 57 -0.14 -4.68 2.25
N THR A 58 1.01 -4.25 1.73
CA THR A 58 1.49 -2.87 1.93
C THR A 58 0.55 -1.85 1.27
N SER A 59 0.05 -2.17 0.08
CA SER A 59 -0.91 -1.33 -0.65
C SER A 59 -2.22 -1.21 0.11
N ILE A 60 -2.73 -2.31 0.66
CA ILE A 60 -3.92 -2.32 1.52
C ILE A 60 -3.70 -1.44 2.76
N ARG A 61 -2.57 -1.62 3.46
CA ARG A 61 -2.22 -0.79 4.61
C ARG A 61 -2.20 0.70 4.25
N ALA A 62 -1.54 1.06 3.14
CA ALA A 62 -1.50 2.45 2.68
C ALA A 62 -2.90 2.99 2.36
N HIS A 63 -3.77 2.19 1.74
CA HIS A 63 -5.14 2.58 1.43
C HIS A 63 -5.99 2.79 2.68
N LEU A 64 -5.85 1.91 3.68
CA LEU A 64 -6.52 2.07 4.97
C LEU A 64 -6.07 3.35 5.68
N GLU A 65 -4.75 3.59 5.77
CA GLU A 65 -4.18 4.77 6.44
C GLU A 65 -4.56 6.09 5.75
N MET A 66 -4.55 6.12 4.41
CA MET A 66 -4.61 7.36 3.64
C MET A 66 -6.00 7.66 3.05
N ASN A 67 -6.90 6.68 3.02
CA ASN A 67 -8.25 6.85 2.48
C ASN A 67 -9.33 6.41 3.48
N ILE A 68 -9.45 5.11 3.75
CA ILE A 68 -10.63 4.56 4.45
C ILE A 68 -10.79 5.12 5.86
N THR A 69 -9.69 5.29 6.60
CA THR A 69 -9.71 5.82 7.97
C THR A 69 -9.77 7.35 8.05
N GLN A 70 -9.73 8.05 6.91
CA GLN A 70 -9.70 9.51 6.85
C GLN A 70 -11.12 10.08 6.64
N GLU A 71 -11.37 11.25 7.24
CA GLU A 71 -12.49 12.11 6.86
C GLU A 71 -12.39 12.45 5.36
N GLN A 72 -13.53 12.61 4.69
CA GLN A 72 -13.60 12.80 3.23
C GLN A 72 -12.63 13.88 2.71
N LYS A 73 -12.59 15.07 3.35
CA LYS A 73 -11.68 16.17 2.98
C LYS A 73 -10.18 15.84 3.11
N ASN A 74 -9.86 14.79 3.86
CA ASN A 74 -8.50 14.36 4.16
C ASN A 74 -8.05 13.14 3.37
N ARG A 75 -8.96 12.50 2.61
CA ARG A 75 -8.67 11.31 1.83
C ARG A 75 -7.67 11.56 0.71
N TYR A 76 -6.94 10.51 0.39
CA TYR A 76 -6.05 10.43 -0.76
C TYR A 76 -6.52 9.33 -1.71
N GLY A 77 -6.41 9.60 -3.02
CA GLY A 77 -6.64 8.66 -4.12
C GLY A 77 -5.36 8.39 -4.91
N GLY A 78 -5.43 7.46 -5.86
CA GLY A 78 -4.28 7.08 -6.69
C GLY A 78 -3.07 6.58 -5.88
N ILE A 79 -3.34 5.93 -4.74
CA ILE A 79 -2.33 5.44 -3.81
C ILE A 79 -1.58 4.28 -4.47
N ASN A 80 -0.27 4.41 -4.62
CA ASN A 80 0.58 3.39 -5.22
C ASN A 80 1.83 3.16 -4.38
N ALA A 81 2.16 1.90 -4.12
CA ALA A 81 3.37 1.47 -3.43
C ALA A 81 4.40 1.00 -4.45
N ASN A 82 5.66 1.45 -4.32
CA ASN A 82 6.77 0.97 -5.13
C ASN A 82 7.89 0.53 -4.20
N GLU A 83 8.35 -0.72 -4.33
CA GLU A 83 9.49 -1.22 -3.54
C GLU A 83 10.76 -0.44 -3.90
N LYS A 84 11.49 0.02 -2.88
CA LYS A 84 12.75 0.77 -3.02
C LYS A 84 13.95 -0.06 -2.55
N ALA A 85 13.76 -0.80 -1.46
CA ALA A 85 14.81 -1.61 -0.85
C ALA A 85 14.20 -2.78 -0.07
N ARG A 86 15.01 -3.82 0.10
CA ARG A 86 14.65 -5.04 0.82
C ARG A 86 15.86 -5.56 1.58
N GLU A 87 15.62 -5.97 2.82
CA GLU A 87 16.60 -6.64 3.67
C GLU A 87 15.98 -7.92 4.24
N GLU A 88 16.60 -9.07 3.99
CA GLU A 88 16.24 -10.32 4.67
C GLU A 88 17.04 -10.45 5.97
N ASN A 89 16.36 -10.76 7.06
CA ASN A 89 16.95 -11.03 8.35
C ASN A 89 16.57 -12.45 8.78
N ARG A 90 17.54 -13.37 8.67
CA ARG A 90 17.37 -14.77 9.08
C ARG A 90 17.94 -15.01 10.47
N SER A 91 17.15 -15.65 11.32
CA SER A 91 17.56 -16.18 12.62
C SER A 91 17.26 -17.68 12.69
N LYS A 92 17.64 -18.35 13.79
CA LYS A 92 17.28 -19.76 14.00
C LYS A 92 15.77 -19.98 14.14
N GLU A 93 15.06 -18.96 14.61
CA GLU A 93 13.64 -19.06 15.01
C GLU A 93 12.69 -18.57 13.90
N ALA A 94 13.12 -17.58 13.11
CA ALA A 94 12.27 -16.96 12.10
C ALA A 94 13.06 -16.25 10.99
N VAL A 95 12.39 -16.07 9.85
CA VAL A 95 12.86 -15.30 8.69
C VAL A 95 12.01 -14.05 8.53
N PHE A 96 12.65 -12.88 8.46
CA PHE A 96 11.95 -11.61 8.27
C PHE A 96 12.40 -10.88 7.01
N ASN A 97 11.45 -10.36 6.26
CA ASN A 97 11.69 -9.36 5.21
C ASN A 97 11.35 -7.97 5.76
N LYS A 98 12.33 -7.07 5.77
CA LYS A 98 12.12 -5.64 5.96
C LYS A 98 12.12 -5.02 4.57
N VAL A 99 10.96 -4.52 4.15
CA VAL A 99 10.79 -3.94 2.81
C VAL A 99 10.46 -2.46 2.95
N THR A 100 11.22 -1.63 2.25
CA THR A 100 11.01 -0.18 2.18
C THR A 100 10.26 0.14 0.90
N TYR A 101 9.11 0.80 1.02
CA TYR A 101 8.29 1.23 -0.10
C TYR A 101 8.21 2.75 -0.17
N GLU A 102 8.22 3.27 -1.39
CA GLU A 102 7.79 4.62 -1.70
C GLU A 102 6.28 4.59 -2.01
N ILE A 103 5.51 5.26 -1.16
CA ILE A 103 4.07 5.46 -1.38
C ILE A 103 3.87 6.81 -2.04
N THR A 104 3.21 6.79 -3.19
CA THR A 104 2.74 7.98 -3.90
C THR A 104 1.22 8.07 -3.81
N ALA A 105 0.68 9.28 -3.62
CA ALA A 105 -0.76 9.49 -3.60
C ALA A 105 -1.12 10.95 -3.86
N MET A 106 -2.36 11.23 -4.25
CA MET A 106 -2.87 12.59 -4.43
C MET A 106 -4.12 12.78 -3.56
N LYS A 107 -4.46 14.00 -3.15
CA LYS A 107 -5.77 14.22 -2.48
C LYS A 107 -6.89 13.70 -3.37
N GLU A 108 -7.90 13.09 -2.74
CA GLU A 108 -8.95 12.35 -3.46
C GLU A 108 -9.74 13.22 -4.43
N ASP A 109 -10.04 14.46 -4.06
CA ASP A 109 -10.69 15.45 -4.92
C ASP A 109 -9.86 15.79 -6.17
N PHE A 110 -8.57 16.09 -6.00
CA PHE A 110 -7.65 16.32 -7.11
C PHE A 110 -7.49 15.06 -7.97
N TYR A 111 -7.38 13.87 -7.35
CA TYR A 111 -7.27 12.61 -8.08
C TYR A 111 -8.51 12.32 -8.92
N ASN A 112 -9.70 12.56 -8.38
CA ASN A 112 -10.96 12.36 -9.10
C ASN A 112 -11.10 13.34 -10.27
N ALA A 113 -10.74 14.62 -10.07
CA ALA A 113 -10.69 15.60 -11.15
C ALA A 113 -9.69 15.19 -12.23
N PHE A 114 -8.51 14.72 -11.82
CA PHE A 114 -7.46 14.24 -12.70
C PHE A 114 -7.91 13.06 -13.57
N ILE A 115 -8.52 12.03 -12.96
CA ILE A 115 -9.04 10.87 -13.70
C ILE A 115 -10.18 11.25 -14.64
N LYS A 116 -11.05 12.18 -14.22
CA LYS A 116 -12.12 12.69 -15.07
C LYS A 116 -11.56 13.39 -16.30
N GLU A 117 -10.62 14.31 -16.10
CA GLU A 117 -9.92 15.02 -17.17
C GLU A 117 -9.27 14.05 -18.17
N TYR A 118 -8.57 13.02 -17.67
CA TYR A 118 -7.99 11.97 -18.51
C TYR A 118 -9.03 11.23 -19.34
N LYS A 119 -10.11 10.74 -18.70
CA LYS A 119 -11.16 9.98 -19.39
C LYS A 119 -11.87 10.80 -20.46
N GLU A 120 -12.06 12.09 -20.22
CA GLU A 120 -12.73 13.00 -21.15
C GLU A 120 -11.80 13.54 -22.24
N GLY A 121 -10.50 13.67 -21.96
CA GLY A 121 -9.50 14.22 -22.86
C GLY A 121 -8.77 13.19 -23.72
N TYR A 122 -8.64 11.94 -23.26
CA TYR A 122 -7.83 10.92 -23.93
C TYR A 122 -8.25 10.72 -25.40
N GLY A 123 -7.27 10.83 -26.30
CA GLY A 123 -7.48 10.69 -27.74
C GLY A 123 -7.92 11.97 -28.46
N LYS A 124 -8.10 13.09 -27.76
CA LYS A 124 -8.38 14.41 -28.37
C LYS A 124 -7.08 15.16 -28.63
N GLU A 125 -7.00 15.89 -29.75
CA GLU A 125 -5.80 16.64 -30.15
C GLU A 125 -5.40 17.73 -29.14
N GLU A 126 -6.37 18.33 -28.47
CA GLU A 126 -6.15 19.40 -27.49
C GLU A 126 -5.69 18.88 -26.11
N PHE A 127 -5.69 17.56 -25.89
CA PHE A 127 -5.31 16.98 -24.61
C PHE A 127 -3.80 16.73 -24.54
N ASP A 128 -3.09 17.60 -23.81
CA ASP A 128 -1.66 17.44 -23.56
C ASP A 128 -1.42 16.35 -22.49
N MET A 129 -1.16 15.14 -22.98
CA MET A 129 -0.79 13.97 -22.16
C MET A 129 0.44 14.22 -21.30
N ASN A 130 1.44 14.97 -21.81
CA ASN A 130 2.69 15.19 -21.08
C ASN A 130 2.48 16.17 -19.93
N ASP A 131 1.77 17.28 -20.18
CA ASP A 131 1.40 18.22 -19.12
C ASP A 131 0.56 17.54 -18.04
N HIS A 132 -0.43 16.74 -18.47
CA HIS A 132 -1.29 15.99 -17.56
C HIS A 132 -0.47 15.11 -16.60
N PHE A 133 0.42 14.25 -17.10
CA PHE A 133 1.26 13.42 -16.21
C PHE A 133 2.32 14.21 -15.42
N LYS A 134 2.78 15.36 -15.94
CA LYS A 134 3.65 16.26 -15.19
C LYS A 134 2.94 16.83 -13.96
N ARG A 135 1.72 17.37 -14.12
CA ARG A 135 0.90 17.87 -12.99
C ARG A 135 0.64 16.78 -11.96
N ARG A 136 0.39 15.54 -12.40
CA ARG A 136 0.26 14.39 -11.49
C ARG A 136 1.47 14.21 -10.59
N LYS A 137 2.66 14.26 -11.19
CA LYS A 137 3.92 14.04 -10.48
C LYS A 137 4.21 15.16 -9.49
N GLU A 138 3.91 16.39 -9.86
CA GLU A 138 4.14 17.58 -9.02
C GLU A 138 3.17 17.70 -7.85
N THR A 139 1.94 17.18 -8.00
CA THR A 139 0.89 17.21 -6.97
C THR A 139 0.84 15.96 -6.10
N ALA A 140 1.59 14.91 -6.46
CA ALA A 140 1.65 13.69 -5.67
C ALA A 140 2.42 13.91 -4.36
N LEU A 141 1.80 13.53 -3.25
CA LEU A 141 2.49 13.25 -2.01
C LEU A 141 3.36 12.01 -2.21
N THR A 142 4.63 12.10 -1.80
CA THR A 142 5.53 10.96 -1.70
C THR A 142 5.91 10.74 -0.24
N ARG A 143 5.86 9.50 0.23
CA ARG A 143 6.39 9.12 1.56
C ARG A 143 7.09 7.77 1.48
N GLU A 144 8.09 7.60 2.33
CA GLU A 144 8.73 6.30 2.54
C GLU A 144 8.04 5.57 3.70
N VAL A 145 7.77 4.28 3.52
CA VAL A 145 7.24 3.40 4.56
C VAL A 145 8.07 2.13 4.63
N VAL A 146 8.33 1.68 5.85
CA VAL A 146 8.91 0.36 6.10
C VAL A 146 7.80 -0.59 6.50
N HIS A 147 7.86 -1.81 5.98
CA HIS A 147 6.98 -2.91 6.35
C HIS A 147 7.81 -4.15 6.69
N TYR A 148 7.58 -4.71 7.87
CA TYR A 148 8.18 -5.95 8.31
C TYR A 148 7.23 -7.12 8.06
N PHE A 149 7.71 -8.13 7.35
CA PHE A 149 7.03 -9.39 7.12
C PHE A 149 7.80 -10.51 7.80
N GLU A 150 7.10 -11.39 8.50
CA GLU A 150 7.63 -12.70 8.91
C GLU A 150 7.20 -13.72 7.85
N VAL A 151 8.17 -14.40 7.25
CA VAL A 151 7.98 -15.23 6.05
C VAL A 151 8.48 -16.66 6.26
N SER A 152 8.64 -17.08 7.51
CA SER A 152 9.20 -18.38 7.92
C SER A 152 8.49 -19.58 7.26
N THR A 153 7.19 -19.48 7.00
CA THR A 153 6.35 -20.54 6.42
C THR A 153 6.10 -20.39 4.92
N ALA A 154 6.58 -19.32 4.30
CA ALA A 154 6.32 -18.97 2.90
C ALA A 154 7.53 -19.13 1.98
N GLN A 155 8.64 -19.66 2.50
CA GLN A 155 9.86 -20.01 1.76
C GLN A 155 9.97 -21.52 1.52
#